data_AF-A0A2C4HR99-F1
#
_entry.id   AF-A0A2C4HR99-F1
#
_cell.length_a   1.000
_cell.length_b   1.000
_cell.length_c   1.000
_cell.angle_alpha   90.00
_cell.angle_beta   90.00
_cell.angle_gamma   90.00
#
_symmetry.space_group_name_H-M   'P 1'
#
loop_
_entity.id
_entity.type
_entity.pdbx_description
1 polymer ?
#
loop_
_entity_poly.entity_id
_entity_poly.type
_entity_poly.pdbx_seq_one_letter_code
_entity_poly.pdbx_strand_id
1 'polypeptide(L)'
;MITEIEKRIYFDDKQLTVLDVWEKLKPLRKAELKITSYEKDMSLVRLYILPPFSYKKIKSIKPVMIQSYYDQLKEKGLSNGTISNIHRCLRCIFKHAVE
;
A
#
# COMPACT_ATOMS: atom_id res chain seq x y z
N MET A 1 49.27 -4.95 1.87
CA MET A 1 48.56 -4.45 0.67
C MET A 1 47.12 -4.27 1.08
N ILE A 2 46.69 -3.02 1.22
CA ILE A 2 45.30 -2.65 1.53
C ILE A 2 44.54 -2.80 0.22
N THR A 3 43.54 -3.68 0.19
CA THR A 3 42.45 -3.58 -0.79
C THR A 3 41.15 -3.83 -0.04
N GLU A 4 40.72 -2.76 0.61
CA GLU A 4 39.34 -2.56 1.01
C GLU A 4 38.46 -2.48 -0.26
N ILE A 5 37.16 -2.77 -0.10
CA ILE A 5 36.09 -2.51 -1.07
C ILE A 5 35.86 -3.59 -2.14
N GLU A 6 35.33 -4.74 -1.71
CA GLU A 6 34.22 -5.33 -2.47
C GLU A 6 32.95 -5.14 -1.65
N LYS A 7 32.44 -3.90 -1.71
CA LYS A 7 31.02 -3.65 -1.53
C LYS A 7 30.31 -4.62 -2.45
N ARG A 8 29.78 -5.71 -1.90
CA ARG A 8 28.61 -6.39 -2.46
C ARG A 8 27.51 -5.34 -2.51
N ILE A 9 27.49 -4.58 -3.60
CA ILE A 9 26.32 -3.86 -4.06
C ILE A 9 25.36 -4.97 -4.42
N TYR A 10 24.60 -5.44 -3.43
CA TYR A 10 23.40 -6.19 -3.69
C TYR A 10 22.50 -5.22 -4.45
N PHE A 11 22.41 -5.46 -5.76
CA PHE A 11 21.48 -4.80 -6.64
C PHE A 11 20.10 -4.84 -5.96
N ASP A 12 19.50 -3.66 -5.76
CA ASP A 12 18.22 -3.48 -5.07
C ASP A 12 17.15 -4.25 -5.86
N ASP A 13 16.91 -5.48 -5.42
CA ASP A 13 15.87 -6.38 -5.90
C ASP A 13 14.53 -5.63 -5.81
N LYS A 14 14.08 -5.07 -6.95
CA LYS A 14 12.96 -4.13 -7.15
C LYS A 14 12.07 -3.98 -5.93
N GLN A 15 12.42 -3.07 -5.02
CA GLN A 15 11.65 -2.85 -3.81
C GLN A 15 10.39 -2.05 -4.15
N LEU A 16 9.33 -2.77 -4.54
CA LEU A 16 8.03 -2.18 -4.86
C LEU A 16 7.50 -1.35 -3.68
N THR A 17 7.09 -0.13 -3.99
CA THR A 17 6.34 0.72 -3.06
C THR A 17 4.84 0.48 -3.18
N VAL A 18 4.07 0.99 -2.21
CA VAL A 18 2.59 0.96 -2.29
C VAL A 18 2.08 1.66 -3.54
N LEU A 19 2.71 2.79 -3.91
CA LEU A 19 2.32 3.52 -5.12
C LEU A 19 2.57 2.68 -6.37
N ASP A 20 3.73 2.03 -6.50
CA ASP A 20 4.06 1.21 -7.68
C ASP A 20 3.05 0.09 -7.89
N VAL A 21 2.66 -0.59 -6.80
CA VAL A 21 1.66 -1.66 -6.86
C VAL A 21 0.29 -1.11 -7.18
N TRP A 22 -0.08 0.03 -6.59
CA TRP A 22 -1.36 0.66 -6.86
C TRP A 22 -1.53 1.11 -8.32
N GLU A 23 -0.51 1.74 -8.91
CA GLU A 23 -0.55 2.16 -10.32
C GLU A 23 -0.79 0.97 -11.26
N LYS A 24 -0.15 -0.17 -11.00
CA LYS A 24 -0.39 -1.41 -11.75
C LYS A 24 -1.79 -1.99 -11.52
N LEU A 25 -2.34 -1.84 -10.32
CA LEU A 25 -3.66 -2.35 -9.97
C LEU A 25 -4.81 -1.57 -10.57
N LYS A 26 -4.69 -0.25 -10.73
CA LYS A 26 -5.77 0.61 -11.26
C LYS A 26 -6.45 0.06 -12.52
N PRO A 27 -5.73 -0.29 -13.61
CA PRO A 27 -6.38 -0.80 -14.82
C PRO A 27 -7.08 -2.15 -14.59
N LEU A 28 -6.49 -3.04 -13.78
CA LEU A 28 -7.08 -4.34 -13.45
C LEU A 28 -8.39 -4.17 -12.67
N ARG A 29 -8.34 -3.35 -11.61
CA ARG A 29 -9.52 -3.03 -10.79
C ARG A 29 -10.65 -2.39 -11.59
N LYS A 30 -10.31 -1.54 -12.57
CA LYS A 30 -11.30 -0.90 -13.46
C LYS A 30 -12.02 -1.92 -14.35
N ALA A 31 -11.32 -2.96 -14.79
CA ALA A 31 -11.91 -4.03 -15.61
C ALA A 31 -12.77 -5.00 -14.77
N GLU A 32 -12.38 -5.27 -13.52
CA GLU A 32 -13.06 -6.24 -12.65
C GLU A 32 -14.31 -5.70 -11.93
N LEU A 33 -14.32 -4.41 -11.61
CA LEU A 33 -15.33 -3.83 -10.73
C LEU A 33 -16.42 -3.07 -11.47
N LYS A 34 -17.60 -3.02 -10.84
CA LYS A 34 -18.59 -1.98 -11.14
C LYS A 34 -17.97 -0.59 -10.94
N ILE A 35 -18.31 0.35 -11.82
CA ILE A 35 -17.74 1.70 -11.83
C ILE A 35 -17.83 2.39 -10.45
N THR A 36 -18.96 2.29 -9.76
CA THR A 36 -19.15 2.88 -8.42
C THR A 36 -18.24 2.27 -7.36
N SER A 37 -17.92 0.99 -7.48
CA SER A 37 -16.98 0.32 -6.57
C SER A 37 -15.54 0.71 -6.88
N TYR A 38 -15.20 0.85 -8.17
CA TYR A 38 -13.90 1.34 -8.60
C TYR A 38 -13.65 2.77 -8.09
N GLU A 39 -14.59 3.69 -8.29
CA GLU A 39 -14.48 5.07 -7.84
C GLU A 39 -14.36 5.19 -6.31
N LYS A 40 -15.10 4.35 -5.58
CA LYS A 40 -14.98 4.26 -4.12
C LYS A 40 -13.58 3.81 -3.70
N ASP A 41 -13.08 2.73 -4.29
CA ASP A 41 -11.73 2.22 -3.99
C ASP A 41 -10.66 3.28 -4.34
N MET A 42 -10.77 3.95 -5.50
CA MET A 42 -9.89 5.05 -5.90
C MET A 42 -9.86 6.17 -4.88
N SER A 43 -11.04 6.58 -4.40
CA SER A 43 -11.17 7.64 -3.40
C SER A 43 -10.54 7.24 -2.07
N LEU A 44 -10.80 6.02 -1.60
CA LEU A 44 -10.24 5.50 -0.34
C LEU A 44 -8.72 5.40 -0.41
N VAL A 45 -8.17 4.89 -1.51
CA VAL A 45 -6.72 4.77 -1.68
C VAL A 45 -6.07 6.15 -1.73
N ARG A 46 -6.62 7.08 -2.51
CA ARG A 46 -6.10 8.45 -2.63
C ARG A 46 -6.11 9.20 -1.29
N LEU A 47 -7.21 9.10 -0.53
CA LEU A 47 -7.40 9.89 0.69
C LEU A 47 -6.72 9.28 1.92
N TYR A 48 -6.66 7.95 2.02
CA TYR A 48 -6.28 7.29 3.28
C TYR A 48 -5.10 6.34 3.17
N ILE A 49 -4.70 5.89 1.97
CA ILE A 49 -3.61 4.92 1.84
C ILE A 49 -2.35 5.59 1.31
N LEU A 50 -2.47 6.33 0.20
CA LEU A 50 -1.32 6.98 -0.42
C LEU A 50 -0.65 8.02 0.50
N PRO A 51 -1.37 8.88 1.26
CA PRO A 51 -0.69 9.89 2.07
C PRO A 51 0.29 9.31 3.11
N PRO A 52 -0.07 8.28 3.90
CA PRO A 52 0.88 7.69 4.85
C PRO A 52 1.80 6.60 4.25
N PHE A 53 1.43 5.94 3.14
CA PHE A 53 2.14 4.74 2.68
C PHE A 53 2.73 4.80 1.26
N SER A 54 2.44 5.81 0.43
CA SER A 54 2.78 5.82 -1.02
C SER A 54 4.20 5.36 -1.33
N TYR A 55 5.19 5.98 -0.69
CA TYR A 55 6.62 5.73 -0.94
C TYR A 55 7.23 4.67 0.01
N LYS A 56 6.42 4.06 0.88
CA LYS A 56 6.90 2.98 1.75
C LYS A 56 7.03 1.71 0.92
N LYS A 57 8.20 1.07 1.02
CA LYS A 57 8.45 -0.27 0.47
C LYS A 57 7.44 -1.25 1.07
N ILE A 58 6.81 -2.08 0.25
CA ILE A 58 5.80 -3.05 0.71
C ILE A 58 6.36 -3.91 1.87
N LYS A 59 7.59 -4.42 1.70
CA LYS A 59 8.29 -5.26 2.68
C LYS A 59 8.56 -4.57 4.02
N SER A 60 8.52 -3.24 4.09
CA SER A 60 8.78 -2.50 5.35
C SER A 60 7.50 -2.19 6.15
N ILE A 61 6.32 -2.37 5.56
CA ILE A 61 5.05 -2.11 6.23
C ILE A 61 4.70 -3.32 7.10
N LYS A 62 4.75 -3.13 8.41
CA LYS A 62 4.41 -4.16 9.40
C LYS A 62 2.91 -4.10 9.75
N PRO A 63 2.27 -5.23 10.11
CA PRO A 63 0.87 -5.25 10.55
C PRO A 63 0.56 -4.27 11.68
N VAL A 64 1.48 -4.12 12.65
CA VAL A 64 1.33 -3.16 13.75
C VAL A 64 1.21 -1.71 13.28
N MET A 65 1.92 -1.33 12.21
CA MET A 65 1.82 0.03 11.65
C MET A 65 0.44 0.29 11.04
N ILE A 66 -0.13 -0.73 10.42
CA ILE A 66 -1.48 -0.68 9.84
C ILE A 66 -2.52 -0.57 10.97
N GLN A 67 -2.37 -1.38 12.01
CA GLN A 67 -3.28 -1.34 13.16
C GLN A 67 -3.25 0.04 13.85
N SER A 68 -2.07 0.55 14.18
CA SER A 68 -1.94 1.88 14.77
C SER A 68 -2.51 2.98 13.88
N TYR A 69 -2.41 2.84 12.55
CA TYR A 69 -3.03 3.77 11.63
C TYR A 69 -4.57 3.70 11.66
N TYR A 70 -5.15 2.51 11.79
CA TYR A 70 -6.61 2.37 11.97
C TYR A 70 -7.10 3.01 13.26
N ASP A 71 -6.34 2.88 14.35
CA ASP A 71 -6.66 3.52 15.63
C ASP A 71 -6.67 5.06 15.47
N GLN A 72 -5.66 5.62 14.80
CA GLN A 72 -5.61 7.06 14.46
C GLN A 72 -6.78 7.52 13.59
N LEU A 73 -7.20 6.73 12.61
CA LEU A 73 -8.36 7.06 11.77
C LEU A 73 -9.66 7.05 12.58
N LYS A 74 -9.79 6.11 13.52
CA LYS A 74 -10.93 6.03 14.43
C LYS A 74 -10.98 7.24 15.37
N GLU A 75 -9.83 7.64 15.93
CA GLU A 75 -9.71 8.85 16.75
C GLU A 75 -10.10 10.12 15.97
N LYS A 76 -9.82 10.15 14.66
CA LYS A 76 -10.25 11.21 13.73
C LYS A 76 -11.73 11.14 13.33
N GLY A 77 -12.50 10.21 13.90
CA GLY A 77 -13.95 10.10 13.70
C GLY A 77 -14.37 9.26 12.49
N LEU A 78 -13.47 8.51 11.84
CA LEU A 78 -13.88 7.59 10.79
C LEU A 78 -14.67 6.41 11.36
N SER A 79 -15.75 6.04 10.69
CA SER A 79 -16.54 4.86 11.07
C SER A 79 -15.76 3.55 10.83
N ASN A 80 -16.07 2.54 11.64
CA ASN A 80 -15.54 1.18 11.46
C ASN A 80 -15.82 0.63 10.06
N GLY A 81 -16.96 1.00 9.45
CA GLY A 81 -17.30 0.63 8.08
C GLY A 81 -16.34 1.23 7.06
N THR A 82 -15.99 2.51 7.20
CA THR A 82 -14.99 3.16 6.33
C THR A 82 -13.61 2.55 6.53
N ILE A 83 -13.18 2.33 7.79
CA ILE A 83 -11.89 1.69 8.11
C ILE A 83 -11.82 0.27 7.53
N SER A 84 -12.91 -0.49 7.61
CA SER A 84 -13.01 -1.82 6.98
C SER A 84 -12.84 -1.77 5.46
N ASN A 85 -13.38 -0.75 4.79
CA ASN A 85 -13.18 -0.57 3.36
C ASN A 85 -11.73 -0.19 3.03
N ILE A 86 -11.09 0.67 3.84
CA ILE A 86 -9.66 1.01 3.71
C ILE A 86 -8.81 -0.25 3.88
N HIS A 87 -9.12 -1.10 4.87
CA HIS A 87 -8.45 -2.38 5.09
C HIS A 87 -8.56 -3.30 3.87
N ARG A 88 -9.74 -3.39 3.25
CA ARG A 88 -9.94 -4.16 2.02
C ARG A 88 -9.03 -3.68 0.89
N CYS A 89 -8.92 -2.36 0.70
CA CYS A 89 -8.02 -1.78 -0.30
C CYS A 89 -6.55 -2.10 -0.01
N LEU A 90 -6.09 -1.94 1.23
CA LEU A 90 -4.73 -2.31 1.65
C LEU A 90 -4.44 -3.79 1.41
N ARG A 91 -5.37 -4.68 1.79
CA ARG A 91 -5.24 -6.12 1.55
C ARG A 91 -5.11 -6.44 0.06
N CYS A 92 -5.86 -5.76 -0.81
CA CYS A 92 -5.76 -5.92 -2.25
C CYS A 92 -4.38 -5.52 -2.79
N ILE A 93 -3.84 -4.39 -2.30
CA ILE A 93 -2.49 -3.94 -2.64
C ILE A 93 -1.45 -4.97 -2.20
N PHE A 94 -1.49 -5.41 -0.93
CA PHE A 94 -0.52 -6.39 -0.43
C PHE A 94 -0.59 -7.73 -1.14
N LYS A 95 -1.79 -8.20 -1.51
CA LYS A 95 -1.95 -9.46 -2.24
C LYS A 95 -1.21 -9.43 -3.59
N HIS A 96 -1.40 -8.38 -4.38
CA HIS A 96 -0.75 -8.24 -5.70
C HIS A 96 0.71 -7.80 -5.64
N ALA A 97 1.24 -7.52 -4.44
CA ALA A 97 2.66 -7.29 -4.24
C ALA A 97 3.45 -8.59 -3.98
N VAL A 98 2.75 -9.70 -3.71
CA VAL A 98 3.32 -11.03 -3.45
C VAL A 98 3.26 -11.94 -4.70
N GLU A 99 2.44 -11.57 -5.68
CA GLU A 99 2.32 -12.22 -7.00
C GLU A 99 3.38 -11.69 -7.98
#